data_AF-A0A2P0QL54-F1
#
_entry.id   AF-A0A2P0QL54-F1
#
_cell.length_a   1.000
_cell.length_b   1.000
_cell.length_c   1.000
_cell.angle_alpha   90.00
_cell.angle_beta   90.00
_cell.angle_gamma   90.00
#
_symmetry.space_group_name_H-M   'P 1'
#
loop_
_entity.id
_entity.type
_entity.pdbx_description
1 polymer ?
#
loop_
_entity_poly.entity_id
_entity_poly.type
_entity_poly.pdbx_seq_one_letter_code
_entity_poly.pdbx_strand_id
1 'polypeptide(L)'
;MGAELGKYKSCISARSTDKALLKHAQDGGIVSSLFAFALDEGIIDGAIVAANKEFYAKFPSKCMADNSNLDMIEPWRPIPAIVNTKEELIAAAGTKYNISPNIAMLKEATRSFGLDKIGIVGTPCQMQAVRKAQLYPVGFRDVGANIALAVGIFCMENFPYQGILQPAG
;
A
#
# COMPACT_ATOMS: atom_id res chain seq x y z
N MET A 1 -12.96 4.13 -28.58
CA MET A 1 -12.03 3.30 -27.78
C MET A 1 -11.50 4.14 -26.63
N GLY A 2 -11.66 3.72 -25.37
CA GLY A 2 -11.01 4.40 -24.23
C GLY A 2 -11.86 4.65 -22.98
N ALA A 3 -13.19 4.47 -23.04
CA ALA A 3 -14.06 4.67 -21.87
C ALA A 3 -13.75 3.68 -20.73
N GLU A 4 -13.37 2.44 -21.08
CA GLU A 4 -13.14 1.34 -20.13
C GLU A 4 -11.93 1.54 -19.19
N LEU A 5 -10.97 2.39 -19.57
CA LEU A 5 -9.75 2.64 -18.78
C LEU A 5 -9.85 3.87 -17.87
N GLY A 6 -10.99 4.57 -17.90
CA GLY A 6 -11.20 5.80 -17.16
C GLY A 6 -10.45 7.02 -17.74
N LYS A 7 -10.34 8.07 -16.94
CA LYS A 7 -9.69 9.34 -17.33
C LYS A 7 -8.19 9.29 -17.03
N TYR A 8 -7.35 9.59 -18.03
CA TYR A 8 -5.90 9.63 -17.89
C TYR A 8 -5.29 10.75 -18.76
N LYS A 9 -4.05 11.16 -18.45
CA LYS A 9 -3.28 12.11 -19.27
C LYS A 9 -2.45 11.42 -20.35
N SER A 10 -1.78 10.33 -20.00
CA SER A 10 -0.97 9.50 -20.89
C SER A 10 -0.90 8.06 -20.37
N CYS A 11 -0.60 7.11 -21.25
CA CYS A 11 -0.33 5.71 -20.90
C CYS A 11 1.03 5.32 -21.48
N ILE A 12 1.92 4.79 -20.63
CA ILE A 12 3.28 4.40 -21.00
C ILE A 12 3.62 3.04 -20.41
N SER A 13 4.57 2.35 -21.01
CA SER A 13 5.27 1.24 -20.38
C SER A 13 6.51 1.76 -19.67
N ALA A 14 6.69 1.41 -18.40
CA ALA A 14 7.79 1.92 -17.57
C ALA A 14 8.36 0.82 -16.68
N ARG A 15 9.63 1.00 -16.29
CA ARG A 15 10.33 0.15 -15.34
C ARG A 15 11.33 1.00 -14.55
N SER A 16 11.45 0.71 -13.25
CA SER A 16 12.44 1.33 -12.38
C SER A 16 13.86 1.13 -12.91
N THR A 17 14.71 2.13 -12.74
CA THR A 17 16.15 2.02 -12.98
C THR A 17 16.89 1.53 -11.74
N ASP A 18 16.25 1.55 -10.57
CA ASP A 18 16.84 1.09 -9.30
C ASP A 18 16.89 -0.45 -9.24
N LYS A 19 18.11 -0.99 -9.36
CA LYS A 19 18.35 -2.43 -9.36
C LYS A 19 18.11 -3.09 -8.01
N ALA A 20 18.26 -2.37 -6.90
CA ALA A 20 17.99 -2.94 -5.58
C ALA A 20 16.49 -3.12 -5.38
N LEU A 21 15.70 -2.11 -5.75
CA LEU A 21 14.24 -2.16 -5.70
C LEU A 21 13.66 -3.23 -6.62
N LEU A 22 14.18 -3.34 -7.85
CA LEU A 22 13.71 -4.32 -8.82
C LEU A 22 13.87 -5.79 -8.36
N LYS A 23 14.77 -6.09 -7.43
CA LYS A 23 14.92 -7.45 -6.87
C LYS A 23 13.72 -7.90 -6.04
N HIS A 24 12.94 -6.96 -5.53
CA HIS A 24 11.79 -7.21 -4.65
C HIS A 24 10.45 -6.79 -5.29
N ALA A 25 10.49 -6.18 -6.48
CA ALA A 25 9.30 -5.74 -7.18
C ALA A 25 8.55 -6.93 -7.81
N GLN A 26 7.23 -6.83 -7.86
CA GLN A 26 6.40 -7.77 -8.62
C GLN A 26 6.68 -7.65 -10.14
N ASP A 27 6.63 -6.41 -10.64
CA ASP A 27 6.73 -6.10 -12.07
C ASP A 27 7.84 -5.07 -12.31
N GLY A 28 7.51 -3.94 -12.95
CA GLY A 28 8.45 -2.84 -13.21
C GLY A 28 8.87 -2.02 -11.99
N GLY A 29 8.37 -2.34 -10.78
CA GLY A 29 8.74 -1.60 -9.55
C GLY A 29 8.21 -0.16 -9.49
N ILE A 30 7.11 0.14 -10.19
CA ILE A 30 6.59 1.51 -10.34
C ILE A 30 6.12 2.09 -9.00
N VAL A 31 5.29 1.37 -8.25
CA VAL A 31 4.76 1.85 -6.96
C VAL A 31 5.89 2.20 -6.01
N SER A 32 6.81 1.25 -5.79
CA SER A 32 7.93 1.46 -4.87
C SER A 32 8.86 2.58 -5.36
N SER A 33 9.04 2.74 -6.68
CA SER A 33 9.90 3.82 -7.19
C SER A 33 9.26 5.19 -7.00
N LEU A 34 7.95 5.29 -7.25
CA LEU A 34 7.20 6.53 -7.02
C LEU A 34 7.21 6.93 -5.55
N PHE A 35 7.01 5.99 -4.63
CA PHE A 35 7.05 6.29 -3.20
C PHE A 35 8.46 6.57 -2.70
N ALA A 36 9.50 5.85 -3.15
CA ALA A 36 10.88 6.16 -2.79
C ALA A 36 11.22 7.60 -3.21
N PHE A 37 10.95 7.95 -4.47
CA PHE A 37 11.17 9.31 -4.97
C PHE A 37 10.35 10.35 -4.20
N ALA A 38 9.07 10.08 -3.92
CA ALA A 38 8.22 11.01 -3.20
C ALA A 38 8.62 11.20 -1.73
N LEU A 39 9.20 10.18 -1.08
CA LEU A 39 9.80 10.29 0.25
C LEU A 39 11.07 11.15 0.21
N ASP A 40 11.98 10.85 -0.74
CA ASP A 40 13.25 11.56 -0.89
C ASP A 40 13.03 13.06 -1.19
N GLU A 41 12.05 13.39 -2.03
CA GLU A 41 11.68 14.78 -2.37
C GLU A 41 10.72 15.44 -1.35
N GLY A 42 10.31 14.72 -0.31
CA GLY A 42 9.37 15.22 0.69
C GLY A 42 7.98 15.56 0.13
N ILE A 43 7.57 14.96 -0.99
CA ILE A 43 6.20 15.01 -1.50
C ILE A 43 5.27 14.25 -0.55
N ILE A 44 5.77 13.15 0.01
CA ILE A 44 5.14 12.41 1.11
C ILE A 44 6.11 12.30 2.29
N ASP A 45 5.60 12.19 3.50
CA ASP A 45 6.37 11.93 4.72
C ASP A 45 6.18 10.49 5.25
N GLY A 46 5.25 9.75 4.67
CA GLY A 46 5.09 8.32 4.86
C GLY A 46 4.13 7.72 3.85
N ALA A 47 4.16 6.39 3.69
CA ALA A 47 3.26 5.67 2.80
C ALA A 47 2.59 4.48 3.50
N ILE A 48 1.30 4.27 3.21
CA ILE A 48 0.55 3.08 3.62
C ILE A 48 0.73 2.00 2.54
N VAL A 49 1.23 0.83 2.97
CA VAL A 49 1.59 -0.30 2.11
C VAL A 49 1.07 -1.63 2.67
N ALA A 50 1.11 -2.68 1.84
CA ALA A 50 0.79 -4.05 2.24
C ALA A 50 2.09 -4.83 2.56
N ALA A 51 2.45 -4.86 3.84
CA ALA A 51 3.62 -5.56 4.35
C ALA A 51 3.42 -7.07 4.45
N ASN A 52 4.51 -7.82 4.59
CA ASN A 52 4.52 -9.27 4.81
C ASN A 52 4.94 -9.60 6.25
N LYS A 53 4.96 -10.91 6.56
CA LYS A 53 5.39 -11.42 7.87
C LYS A 53 6.83 -11.00 8.21
N GLU A 54 7.73 -10.99 7.23
CA GLU A 54 9.13 -10.63 7.40
C GLU A 54 9.30 -9.15 7.75
N PHE A 55 8.47 -8.28 7.17
CA PHE A 55 8.41 -6.87 7.52
C PHE A 55 7.89 -6.70 8.95
N TYR A 56 6.81 -7.39 9.33
CA TYR A 56 6.28 -7.32 10.69
C TYR A 56 7.31 -7.77 11.74
N ALA A 57 8.07 -8.83 11.45
CA ALA A 57 9.14 -9.30 12.34
C ALA A 57 10.22 -8.23 12.61
N LYS A 58 10.44 -7.32 11.66
CA LYS A 58 11.42 -6.22 11.77
C LYS A 58 10.81 -4.93 12.33
N PHE A 59 9.57 -4.63 11.96
CA PHE A 59 8.90 -3.35 12.23
C PHE A 59 7.47 -3.56 12.78
N PRO A 60 7.29 -4.24 13.92
CA PRO A 60 5.97 -4.58 14.43
C PRO A 60 5.14 -3.35 14.79
N SER A 61 5.78 -2.29 15.31
CA SER A 61 5.12 -1.02 15.67
C SER A 61 4.61 -0.22 14.47
N LYS A 62 5.02 -0.58 13.25
CA LYS A 62 4.58 0.08 12.00
C LYS A 62 3.38 -0.61 11.35
N CYS A 63 2.93 -1.72 11.91
CA CYS A 63 1.91 -2.58 11.32
C CYS A 63 0.59 -2.49 12.07
N MET A 64 -0.51 -2.60 11.33
CA MET A 64 -1.84 -2.80 11.89
C MET A 64 -2.07 -4.29 12.16
N ALA A 65 -1.46 -4.81 13.22
CA ALA A 65 -1.72 -6.17 13.69
C ALA A 65 -2.66 -6.17 14.89
N ASP A 66 -3.53 -7.17 14.99
CA ASP A 66 -4.52 -7.35 16.05
C ASP A 66 -3.92 -7.93 17.36
N ASN A 67 -2.69 -7.54 17.71
CA ASN A 67 -1.90 -8.09 18.82
C ASN A 67 -1.64 -9.61 18.73
N SER A 68 -1.73 -10.20 17.53
CA SER A 68 -1.30 -11.56 17.28
C SER A 68 0.23 -11.69 17.40
N ASN A 69 0.70 -12.68 18.16
CA ASN A 69 2.12 -13.06 18.21
C ASN A 69 2.62 -13.32 16.78
N LEU A 70 3.90 -13.06 16.48
CA LEU A 70 4.51 -13.28 15.16
C LEU A 70 4.21 -14.70 14.61
N ASP A 71 4.13 -15.70 15.49
CA ASP A 71 3.82 -17.08 15.15
C ASP A 71 2.40 -17.27 14.59
N MET A 72 1.47 -16.40 14.96
CA MET A 72 0.08 -16.38 14.49
C MET A 72 -0.11 -15.61 13.19
N ILE A 73 0.92 -14.89 12.71
CA ILE A 73 0.88 -14.28 11.38
C ILE A 73 1.18 -15.36 10.37
N GLU A 74 0.19 -15.67 9.55
CA GLU A 74 0.33 -16.68 8.52
C GLU A 74 1.19 -16.15 7.35
N PRO A 75 2.04 -16.99 6.74
CA PRO A 75 2.82 -16.60 5.56
C PRO A 75 1.93 -16.06 4.45
N TRP A 76 2.39 -15.06 3.69
CA TRP A 76 1.61 -14.44 2.61
C TRP A 76 0.31 -13.74 3.02
N ARG A 77 -0.03 -13.65 4.31
CA ARG A 77 -1.11 -12.77 4.80
C ARG A 77 -0.57 -11.34 4.92
N PRO A 78 -1.08 -10.38 4.13
CA PRO A 78 -0.56 -9.04 4.10
C PRO A 78 -1.08 -8.24 5.28
N ILE A 79 -0.22 -7.41 5.83
CA ILE A 79 -0.53 -6.57 6.99
C ILE A 79 -0.42 -5.12 6.54
N PRO A 80 -1.46 -4.30 6.70
CA PRO A 80 -1.33 -2.86 6.45
C PRO A 80 -0.24 -2.28 7.33
N ALA A 81 0.68 -1.52 6.74
CA ALA A 81 1.78 -0.92 7.46
C ALA A 81 2.06 0.49 6.96
N ILE A 82 2.73 1.28 7.78
CA ILE A 82 3.31 2.56 7.40
C ILE A 82 4.81 2.39 7.16
N VAL A 83 5.30 3.01 6.10
CA VAL A 83 6.73 3.12 5.81
C VAL A 83 7.10 4.60 5.68
N ASN A 84 8.26 4.97 6.19
CA ASN A 84 8.80 6.34 6.11
C ASN A 84 10.20 6.37 5.51
N THR A 85 10.79 5.20 5.25
CA THR A 85 12.10 5.10 4.60
C THR A 85 12.03 4.17 3.38
N LYS A 86 13.02 4.33 2.50
CA LYS A 86 13.17 3.49 1.32
C LYS A 86 13.42 2.02 1.67
N GLU A 87 14.15 1.76 2.75
CA GLU A 87 14.46 0.40 3.22
C GLU A 87 13.19 -0.33 3.65
N GLU A 88 12.33 0.35 4.41
CA GLU A 88 11.03 -0.17 4.84
C GLU A 88 10.13 -0.43 3.64
N LEU A 89 10.10 0.50 2.68
CA LEU A 89 9.32 0.35 1.45
C LEU A 89 9.76 -0.86 0.62
N ILE A 90 11.07 -1.10 0.49
CA ILE A 90 11.60 -2.28 -0.21
C ILE A 90 11.25 -3.56 0.55
N ALA A 91 11.32 -3.54 1.88
CA ALA A 91 10.98 -4.69 2.71
C ALA A 91 9.48 -5.09 2.60
N ALA A 92 8.59 -4.13 2.33
CA ALA A 92 7.16 -4.39 2.13
C ALA A 92 6.78 -4.79 0.70
N ALA A 93 7.71 -4.75 -0.26
CA ALA A 93 7.41 -4.97 -1.68
C ALA A 93 6.89 -6.39 -2.02
N GLY A 94 6.40 -6.55 -3.25
CA GLY A 94 5.80 -7.78 -3.77
C GLY A 94 4.28 -7.86 -3.58
N THR A 95 3.59 -8.52 -4.50
CA THR A 95 2.12 -8.66 -4.47
C THR A 95 1.70 -9.81 -3.56
N LYS A 96 0.60 -9.61 -2.84
CA LYS A 96 -0.07 -10.64 -2.02
C LYS A 96 -1.52 -10.74 -2.48
N TYR A 97 -1.92 -11.89 -3.01
CA TYR A 97 -3.22 -12.10 -3.67
C TYR A 97 -4.33 -12.45 -2.68
N ASN A 98 -4.43 -11.65 -1.62
CA ASN A 98 -5.45 -11.75 -0.58
C ASN A 98 -5.68 -10.37 0.04
N ILE A 99 -6.64 -10.29 0.95
CA ILE A 99 -7.12 -9.00 1.45
C ILE A 99 -6.11 -8.33 2.39
N SER A 100 -5.63 -7.14 2.01
CA SER A 100 -4.93 -6.21 2.90
C SER A 100 -5.76 -4.94 3.08
N PRO A 101 -6.32 -4.65 4.28
CA PRO A 101 -7.21 -3.50 4.48
C PRO A 101 -6.44 -2.18 4.67
N ASN A 102 -5.66 -1.75 3.69
CA ASN A 102 -4.80 -0.54 3.75
C ASN A 102 -5.55 0.73 4.21
N ILE A 103 -6.82 0.87 3.83
CA ILE A 103 -7.65 2.03 4.19
C ILE A 103 -7.82 2.20 5.71
N ALA A 104 -7.79 1.10 6.47
CA ALA A 104 -7.92 1.15 7.92
C ALA A 104 -6.77 1.93 8.60
N MET A 105 -5.60 2.00 7.95
CA MET A 105 -4.44 2.75 8.45
C MET A 105 -4.52 4.26 8.21
N LEU A 106 -5.45 4.76 7.38
CA LEU A 106 -5.48 6.18 7.02
C LEU A 106 -5.64 7.11 8.22
N LYS A 107 -6.50 6.75 9.18
CA LYS A 107 -6.71 7.58 10.36
C LYS A 107 -5.49 7.53 11.28
N GLU A 108 -4.96 6.33 11.51
CA GLU A 108 -3.80 6.10 12.36
C GLU A 108 -2.54 6.81 11.83
N ALA A 109 -2.38 6.83 10.50
CA ALA A 109 -1.32 7.56 9.81
C ALA A 109 -1.26 9.04 10.24
N THR A 110 -2.41 9.73 10.27
CA THR A 110 -2.49 11.14 10.70
C THR A 110 -2.51 11.37 12.21
N ARG A 111 -2.54 10.29 13.01
CA ARG A 111 -2.67 10.37 14.46
C ARG A 111 -1.38 9.91 15.10
N SER A 112 -1.28 8.63 15.45
CA SER A 112 -0.11 8.12 16.18
C SER A 112 1.19 8.19 15.38
N PHE A 113 1.11 8.13 14.05
CA PHE A 113 2.28 8.28 13.18
C PHE A 113 2.56 9.74 12.78
N GLY A 114 1.64 10.67 13.07
CA GLY A 114 1.84 12.11 12.87
C GLY A 114 2.14 12.52 11.43
N LEU A 115 1.63 11.81 10.43
CA LEU A 115 1.88 12.10 9.01
C LEU A 115 1.00 13.24 8.49
N ASP A 116 1.63 14.19 7.83
CA ASP A 116 0.97 15.33 7.18
C ASP A 116 0.77 15.10 5.68
N LYS A 117 1.65 14.30 5.05
CA LYS A 117 1.66 14.03 3.60
C LYS A 117 1.74 12.53 3.33
N ILE A 118 0.58 11.88 3.34
CA ILE A 118 0.41 10.45 3.19
C ILE A 118 0.45 10.03 1.72
N GLY A 119 1.33 9.07 1.44
CA GLY A 119 1.25 8.16 0.31
C GLY A 119 0.34 6.96 0.62
N ILE A 120 -0.41 6.46 -0.35
CA ILE A 120 -1.17 5.20 -0.18
C ILE A 120 -1.20 4.40 -1.48
N VAL A 121 -0.88 3.11 -1.38
CA VAL A 121 -1.14 2.15 -2.46
C VAL A 121 -2.36 1.31 -2.13
N GLY A 122 -3.15 1.02 -3.15
CA GLY A 122 -4.28 0.12 -3.00
C GLY A 122 -4.91 -0.33 -4.32
N THR A 123 -5.79 -1.30 -4.23
CA THR A 123 -6.60 -1.77 -5.36
C THR A 123 -7.67 -0.73 -5.74
N PRO A 124 -8.38 -0.88 -6.88
CA PRO A 124 -9.36 0.11 -7.33
C PRO A 124 -10.45 0.42 -6.30
N CYS A 125 -10.95 -0.58 -5.56
CA CYS A 125 -11.93 -0.37 -4.50
C CYS A 125 -11.37 0.47 -3.32
N GLN A 126 -10.07 0.32 -3.02
CA GLN A 126 -9.40 1.14 -2.02
C GLN A 126 -9.18 2.57 -2.52
N MET A 127 -8.86 2.77 -3.80
CA MET A 127 -8.80 4.10 -4.40
C MET A 127 -10.17 4.81 -4.37
N GLN A 128 -11.26 4.07 -4.60
CA GLN A 128 -12.61 4.60 -4.41
C GLN A 128 -12.86 5.02 -2.96
N ALA A 129 -12.44 4.21 -1.98
CA ALA A 129 -12.56 4.54 -0.57
C ALA A 129 -11.77 5.81 -0.20
N VAL A 130 -10.55 5.96 -0.71
CA VAL A 130 -9.74 7.19 -0.57
C VAL A 130 -10.50 8.41 -1.10
N ARG A 131 -10.99 8.35 -2.34
CA ARG A 131 -11.71 9.49 -2.95
C ARG A 131 -13.02 9.79 -2.23
N LYS A 132 -13.74 8.76 -1.75
CA LYS A 132 -14.94 8.95 -0.93
C LYS A 132 -14.60 9.62 0.40
N ALA A 133 -13.53 9.21 1.07
CA ALA A 133 -13.10 9.82 2.33
C ALA A 133 -12.67 11.29 2.16
N GLN A 134 -12.10 11.65 1.01
CA GLN A 134 -11.75 13.04 0.68
C GLN A 134 -12.98 13.93 0.47
N LEU A 135 -14.01 13.44 -0.21
CA LEU A 135 -15.22 14.22 -0.52
C LEU A 135 -16.27 14.18 0.60
N TYR A 136 -16.34 13.07 1.33
CA TYR A 136 -17.34 12.81 2.37
C TYR A 136 -16.64 12.28 3.64
N PRO A 137 -15.94 13.13 4.42
CA PRO A 137 -15.06 12.72 5.51
C PRO A 137 -15.81 12.31 6.80
N VAL A 138 -16.84 11.47 6.68
CA VAL A 138 -17.59 10.93 7.81
C VAL A 138 -16.66 10.01 8.63
N GLY A 139 -16.26 10.44 9.82
CA GLY A 139 -15.31 9.71 10.67
C GLY A 139 -13.83 9.87 10.26
N PHE A 140 -13.53 10.69 9.24
CA PHE A 140 -12.21 10.92 8.65
C PHE A 140 -11.77 12.39 8.73
N ARG A 141 -12.09 13.07 9.85
CA ARG A 141 -11.71 14.47 10.09
C ARG A 141 -10.18 14.62 9.95
N ASP A 142 -9.76 15.57 9.10
CA ASP A 142 -8.36 15.90 8.81
C ASP A 142 -7.54 14.76 8.20
N VAL A 143 -8.19 13.73 7.64
CA VAL A 143 -7.49 12.61 6.97
C VAL A 143 -7.39 12.83 5.47
N GLY A 144 -8.49 13.22 4.82
CA GLY A 144 -8.54 13.36 3.36
C GLY A 144 -7.58 14.41 2.81
N ALA A 145 -7.35 15.50 3.55
CA ALA A 145 -6.43 16.58 3.19
C ALA A 145 -4.95 16.15 3.24
N ASN A 146 -4.62 15.19 4.11
CA ASN A 146 -3.25 14.71 4.27
C ASN A 146 -2.87 13.67 3.21
N ILE A 147 -3.80 13.20 2.37
CA ILE A 147 -3.47 12.23 1.29
C ILE A 147 -2.85 12.97 0.10
N ALA A 148 -1.52 13.03 0.10
CA ALA A 148 -0.73 13.73 -0.92
C ALA A 148 -0.52 12.90 -2.19
N LEU A 149 -0.41 11.57 -2.10
CA LEU A 149 -0.19 10.69 -3.25
C LEU A 149 -0.94 9.37 -3.12
N ALA A 150 -1.86 9.08 -4.05
CA ALA A 150 -2.59 7.82 -4.10
C ALA A 150 -2.26 7.05 -5.38
N VAL A 151 -1.71 5.85 -5.24
CA VAL A 151 -1.30 4.98 -6.35
C VAL A 151 -2.20 3.75 -6.41
N GLY A 152 -3.01 3.66 -7.48
CA GLY A 152 -3.86 2.51 -7.73
C GLY A 152 -3.11 1.41 -8.48
N ILE A 153 -3.22 0.17 -8.01
CA ILE A 153 -2.77 -1.01 -8.77
C ILE A 153 -3.94 -1.68 -9.49
N PHE A 154 -3.68 -2.30 -10.64
CA PHE A 154 -4.69 -3.08 -11.35
C PHE A 154 -5.07 -4.32 -10.54
N CYS A 155 -6.35 -4.66 -10.54
CA CYS A 155 -6.90 -5.79 -9.79
C CYS A 155 -8.13 -6.29 -10.53
N MET A 156 -8.13 -7.58 -10.88
CA MET A 156 -9.30 -8.25 -11.45
C MET A 156 -10.18 -8.81 -10.33
N GLU A 157 -9.55 -9.49 -9.38
CA GLU A 157 -10.20 -10.12 -8.23
C GLU A 157 -9.22 -10.20 -7.04
N ASN A 158 -9.75 -10.54 -5.87
CA ASN A 158 -8.97 -10.77 -4.67
C ASN A 158 -9.57 -11.93 -3.86
N PHE A 159 -8.74 -12.67 -3.13
CA PHE A 159 -9.14 -13.93 -2.51
C PHE A 159 -9.15 -13.83 -0.97
N PRO A 160 -10.05 -14.56 -0.29
CA PRO A 160 -9.88 -14.85 1.12
C PRO A 160 -8.55 -15.58 1.36
N TYR A 161 -7.95 -15.40 2.53
CA TYR A 161 -6.69 -16.09 2.86
C TYR A 161 -6.80 -17.62 2.72
N GLN A 162 -7.94 -18.21 3.08
CA GLN A 162 -8.17 -19.65 2.89
C GLN A 162 -8.21 -20.06 1.41
N GLY A 163 -8.60 -19.16 0.50
CA GLY A 163 -8.65 -19.41 -0.93
C GLY A 163 -7.26 -19.49 -1.57
N ILE A 164 -6.22 -18.88 -0.98
CA ILE A 164 -4.85 -18.97 -1.50
C ILE A 164 -4.07 -20.20 -1.02
N LEU A 165 -4.56 -20.88 0.02
CA LEU A 165 -3.90 -22.06 0.60
C LEU A 165 -4.31 -23.38 -0.05
N GLN A 166 -5.36 -23.40 -0.87
CA GLN A 166 -5.80 -24.63 -1.51
C GLN A 166 -4.81 -25.04 -2.61
N PRO A 167 -4.31 -26.30 -2.63
CA PRO A 167 -3.58 -26.80 -3.78
C PRO A 167 -4.52 -26.73 -5.00
N ALA A 168 -4.01 -26.20 -6.12
CA ALA A 168 -4.69 -26.32 -7.39
C ALA A 168 -4.95 -27.82 -7.61
N GLY A 169 -6.23 -28.20 -7.66
CA GLY A 169 -6.67 -29.58 -7.84
C GLY A 169 -6.17 -30.20 -9.13
#